data_AF-A0A392RDZ2-F1
#
_entry.id   AF-A0A392RDZ2-F1
#
_cell.length_a   1.000
_cell.length_b   1.000
_cell.length_c   1.000
_cell.angle_alpha   90.00
_cell.angle_beta   90.00
_cell.angle_gamma   90.00
#
_symmetry.space_group_name_H-M   'P 1'
#
loop_
_entity.id
_entity.type
_entity.pdbx_description
1 polymer ?
#
loop_
_entity_poly.entity_id
_entity_poly.type
_entity_poly.pdbx_seq_one_letter_code
_entity_poly.pdbx_strand_id
1 'polypeptide(L)' 'MYEVDFGWGKPIWVTTSTCPVRNAIVLMDTKDGDGIEAIVNMKENDMIMFEHDVELLQYASLNPSILGHDVANDF' A
#
# COMPACT_ATOMS: atom_id res chain seq x y z
N MET A 1 -6.84 2.76 -11.26
CA MET A 1 -7.62 1.68 -10.61
C MET A 1 -8.69 2.22 -9.67
N TYR A 2 -8.38 3.25 -8.87
CA TYR A 2 -9.33 3.87 -7.94
C TYR A 2 -10.53 4.58 -8.59
N GLU A 3 -10.49 4.85 -9.89
CA GLU A 3 -11.59 5.48 -10.63
C GLU A 3 -12.67 4.51 -11.12
N VAL A 4 -12.47 3.19 -10.95
CA VAL A 4 -13.43 2.18 -11.42
C VAL A 4 -14.67 2.19 -10.53
N ASP A 5 -15.85 2.30 -11.12
CA ASP A 5 -17.14 2.23 -10.42
C ASP A 5 -18.10 1.30 -11.20
N PHE A 6 -18.64 0.30 -10.50
CA PHE A 6 -19.61 -0.66 -11.04
C PHE A 6 -21.07 -0.31 -10.68
N GLY A 7 -21.31 0.89 -10.15
CA GLY A 7 -22.61 1.44 -9.75
C GLY A 7 -22.84 1.49 -8.24
N TRP A 8 -21.80 1.21 -7.44
CA TRP A 8 -21.88 1.02 -5.99
C TRP A 8 -20.83 1.87 -5.25
N GLY A 9 -20.14 2.74 -5.99
CA GLY A 9 -19.05 3.56 -5.49
C GLY A 9 -17.68 3.02 -5.89
N LYS A 10 -16.68 3.88 -5.70
CA LYS A 10 -15.27 3.61 -6.00
C LYS A 10 -14.60 2.77 -4.91
N PRO A 11 -13.52 2.02 -5.23
CA PRO A 11 -12.74 1.27 -4.24
C PRO A 11 -12.17 2.17 -3.14
N ILE A 12 -12.23 1.67 -1.90
CA ILE A 12 -11.52 2.27 -0.77
C ILE A 12 -10.02 1.93 -0.84
N TRP A 13 -9.70 0.72 -1.28
CA TRP A 13 -8.33 0.23 -1.44
C TRP A 13 -8.23 -0.70 -2.64
N VAL A 14 -7.11 -0.65 -3.36
CA VAL A 14 -6.76 -1.56 -4.45
C VAL A 14 -5.43 -2.21 -4.12
N THR A 15 -5.35 -3.53 -4.27
CA THR A 15 -4.13 -4.29 -4.04
C THR A 15 -3.96 -5.40 -5.07
N THR A 16 -2.83 -6.11 -5.01
CA THR A 16 -2.55 -7.28 -5.82
C THR A 16 -2.66 -8.55 -4.99
N SER A 17 -3.05 -9.66 -5.63
CA SER A 17 -2.92 -10.99 -5.03
C SER A 17 -1.46 -11.34 -4.73
N THR A 18 -1.23 -12.39 -3.94
CA THR A 18 0.12 -12.89 -3.62
C THR A 18 0.97 -13.05 -4.87
N CYS A 19 2.13 -12.39 -4.90
CA CYS A 19 3.07 -12.49 -6.01
C CYS A 19 3.84 -13.81 -5.93
N PRO A 20 3.84 -14.68 -6.96
CA PRO A 20 4.60 -15.92 -6.94
C PRO A 20 6.11 -15.68 -7.13
N VAL A 21 6.52 -14.46 -7.51
CA VAL A 21 7.91 -14.09 -7.77
C VAL A 21 8.54 -13.59 -6.47
N ARG A 22 9.61 -14.26 -6.03
CA ARG A 22 10.40 -13.85 -4.87
C ARG A 22 11.16 -12.56 -5.16
N ASN A 23 11.23 -11.67 -4.17
CA ASN A 23 11.93 -10.39 -4.22
C ASN A 23 11.34 -9.46 -5.29
N ALA A 24 10.01 -9.40 -5.34
CA ALA A 24 9.26 -8.53 -6.23
C ALA A 24 8.68 -7.36 -5.45
N ILE A 25 8.64 -6.19 -6.10
CA ILE A 25 8.00 -4.99 -5.59
C ILE A 25 7.03 -4.51 -6.66
N VAL A 26 5.78 -4.31 -6.27
CA VAL A 26 4.76 -3.68 -7.12
C VAL A 26 4.54 -2.27 -6.59
N LEU A 27 4.67 -1.27 -7.46
CA LEU A 27 4.38 0.12 -7.13
C LEU A 27 2.99 0.48 -7.65
N MET A 28 2.19 1.10 -6.80
CA MET A 28 0.84 1.54 -7.11
C MET A 28 0.60 2.96 -6.61
N ASP A 29 -0.21 3.73 -7.34
CA ASP A 29 -0.67 5.03 -6.85
C ASP A 29 -1.56 4.85 -5.62
N THR A 30 -1.49 5.79 -4.68
CA THR A 30 -2.48 5.90 -3.58
C THR A 30 -3.86 6.30 -4.12
N LYS A 31 -4.90 6.17 -3.28
CA LYS A 31 -6.28 6.53 -3.65
C LYS A 31 -6.43 7.97 -4.12
N ASP A 32 -5.73 8.90 -3.48
CA ASP A 32 -5.72 10.33 -3.81
C ASP A 32 -4.76 10.68 -4.96
N GLY A 33 -3.86 9.77 -5.34
CA GLY A 33 -2.87 9.97 -6.41
C GLY A 33 -1.66 10.81 -6.00
N ASP A 34 -1.56 11.24 -4.74
CA ASP A 34 -0.50 12.10 -4.24
C ASP A 34 0.72 11.32 -3.69
N GLY A 35 0.62 9.99 -3.66
CA GLY A 35 1.66 9.10 -3.13
C GLY A 35 1.74 7.75 -3.85
N ILE A 36 2.65 6.91 -3.36
CA ILE A 36 2.91 5.56 -3.89
C ILE A 36 2.83 4.54 -2.75
N GLU A 37 2.06 3.48 -2.96
CA GLU A 37 2.10 2.25 -2.16
C GLU A 37 3.06 1.25 -2.80
N ALA A 38 4.01 0.74 -2.01
CA ALA A 38 4.91 -0.34 -2.42
C ALA A 38 4.46 -1.66 -1.79
N ILE A 39 3.95 -2.58 -2.61
CA ILE A 39 3.60 -3.94 -2.20
C ILE A 39 4.83 -4.82 -2.39
N VAL A 40 5.44 -5.22 -1.28
CA VAL A 40 6.73 -5.92 -1.26
C VAL A 40 6.54 -7.41 -0.96
N ASN A 41 7.18 -8.27 -1.75
CA ASN A 41 7.21 -9.71 -1.52
C ASN A 41 8.65 -10.21 -1.43
N MET A 42 9.08 -10.62 -0.23
CA MET A 42 10.38 -11.22 0.04
C MET A 42 10.23 -12.42 0.98
N LYS A 43 11.31 -13.15 1.25
CA LYS A 43 11.27 -14.15 2.33
C LYS A 43 11.12 -13.45 3.67
N GLU A 44 10.49 -14.14 4.61
CA GLU A 44 10.26 -13.64 5.98
C GLU A 44 11.53 -13.07 6.63
N ASN A 45 12.65 -13.80 6.61
CA ASN A 45 13.91 -13.29 7.17
C ASN A 45 14.43 -12.02 6.48
N ASP A 46 14.21 -11.89 5.17
CA ASP A 46 14.63 -10.72 4.39
C ASP A 46 13.67 -9.54 4.71
N MET A 47 12.37 -9.81 4.84
CA MET A 47 11.35 -8.82 5.23
C MET A 47 11.62 -8.26 6.63
N ILE A 48 12.03 -9.09 7.59
CA ILE A 48 12.37 -8.62 8.94
C ILE A 48 13.48 -7.57 8.87
N MET A 49 14.52 -7.78 8.07
CA MET A 49 15.58 -6.77 7.93
C MET A 49 15.08 -5.53 7.19
N PHE A 50 14.30 -5.72 6.13
CA PHE A 50 13.74 -4.65 5.31
C PHE A 50 12.81 -3.71 6.11
N GLU A 51 11.94 -4.27 6.96
CA GLU A 51 11.03 -3.49 7.80
C GLU A 51 11.74 -2.70 8.91
N HIS A 52 12.97 -3.04 9.26
CA HIS A 52 13.76 -2.33 10.27
C HIS A 52 14.83 -1.42 9.65
N ASP A 53 14.90 -1.30 8.32
CA ASP A 53 15.88 -0.48 7.64
C ASP A 53 15.63 1.01 7.92
N VAL A 54 16.58 1.65 8.59
CA VAL A 54 16.45 3.04 9.05
C VAL A 54 16.44 4.03 7.89
N GLU A 55 17.13 3.73 6.78
CA GLU A 55 17.13 4.61 5.61
C GLU A 55 15.78 4.52 4.88
N LEU A 56 15.20 3.33 4.78
CA LEU A 56 13.86 3.14 4.24
C LEU A 56 12.79 3.86 5.07
N LEU A 57 12.82 3.66 6.39
CA LEU A 57 11.83 4.21 7.32
C LEU A 57 11.87 5.74 7.42
N GLN A 58 12.90 6.41 6.91
CA GLN A 58 12.91 7.87 6.76
C GLN A 58 11.93 8.37 5.70
N TYR A 59 11.55 7.52 4.73
CA TYR A 59 10.73 7.90 3.58
C TYR A 59 9.46 7.06 3.44
N ALA A 60 9.38 5.90 4.08
CA ALA A 60 8.25 4.98 3.97
C ALA A 60 7.59 4.73 5.32
N SER A 61 6.27 4.57 5.28
CA SER A 61 5.49 4.07 6.42
C SER A 61 5.06 2.63 6.15
N LEU A 62 5.25 1.75 7.13
CA LEU A 62 4.84 0.35 7.02
C LEU A 62 3.35 0.20 7.30
N ASN A 63 2.65 -0.56 6.45
CA ASN A 63 1.25 -0.95 6.62
C ASN A 63 0.34 0.20 7.13
N PRO A 64 0.24 1.32 6.39
CA PRO A 64 -0.56 2.46 6.80
C PRO A 64 -2.04 2.07 6.92
N SER A 65 -2.75 2.75 7.83
CA SER A 65 -4.18 2.50 8.04
C SER A 65 -5.02 2.95 6.84
N ILE A 66 -5.73 2.01 6.23
CA ILE A 66 -6.63 2.27 5.08
C ILE A 66 -7.84 3.16 5.43
N LEU A 67 -8.12 3.36 6.73
CA LEU A 67 -9.29 4.11 7.22
C LEU A 67 -8.95 5.56 7.64
N GLY A 68 -7.68 5.97 7.57
CA GLY A 68 -7.21 7.19 8.23
C GLY A 68 -7.59 8.52 7.57
N HIS A 69 -8.03 8.53 6.30
CA HIS A 69 -8.25 9.79 5.58
C HIS A 69 -9.73 10.20 5.46
N ASP A 70 -10.66 9.24 5.47
CA ASP A 70 -12.07 9.51 5.11
C ASP A 70 -13.00 9.77 6.31
N VAL A 71 -12.62 9.40 7.54
CA VAL A 71 -13.49 9.56 8.73
C VAL A 71 -13.39 10.93 9.42
N ALA A 72 -12.47 11.79 9.00
CA ALA A 72 -12.27 13.09 9.63
C ALA A 72 -13.30 14.16 9.20
N ASN A 73 -14.18 13.87 8.22
CA ASN A 73 -15.16 14.84 7.69
C ASN A 73 -16.62 14.43 7.90
N ASP A 74 -16.91 13.39 8.69
CA ASP A 74 -18.27 12.90 8.95
C ASP A 74 -18.83 13.29 10.34
N PHE A 75 -18.30 14.33 10.99
CA PHE A 75 -18.92 15.00 12.15
C PHE A 75 -19.00 16.51 11.99
#